data_AF-A0A914CJ62-F1
#
_entry.id   AF-A0A914CJ62-F1
#
_cell.length_a   1.000
_cell.length_b   1.000
_cell.length_c   1.000
_cell.angle_alpha   90.00
_cell.angle_beta   90.00
_cell.angle_gamma   90.00
#
_symmetry.space_group_name_H-M   'P 1'
#
loop_
_entity.id
_entity.type
_entity.pdbx_description
1 polymer ?
#
loop_
_entity_poly.entity_id
_entity_poly.type
_entity_poly.pdbx_seq_one_letter_code
_entity_poly.pdbx_strand_id
1 'polypeptide(L)' 'MPNAFFPFGANCNPNVINNDYIVFDIAFCNPPMQQSCEDIVRMQPSSFADAYFLINYVKVFCRPGETCYTGNVVVG' A
#
# COMPACT_ATOMS: atom_id res chain seq x y z
N MET A 1 20.90 -7.68 1.35
CA MET A 1 20.63 -6.67 0.29
C MET A 1 19.14 -6.38 0.27
N PRO A 2 18.68 -5.15 -0.02
CA PRO A 2 17.25 -4.84 -0.12
C PRO A 2 16.63 -5.49 -1.36
N ASN A 3 15.36 -5.92 -1.26
CA ASN A 3 14.62 -6.52 -2.39
C ASN A 3 14.30 -5.50 -3.51
N ALA A 4 14.26 -4.20 -3.16
CA ALA A 4 14.15 -3.10 -4.10
C ALA A 4 14.92 -1.89 -3.54
N PHE A 5 15.59 -1.13 -4.42
CA PHE A 5 16.33 0.07 -4.05
C PHE A 5 16.10 1.17 -5.09
N PHE A 6 15.45 2.24 -4.66
CA PHE A 6 15.16 3.41 -5.49
C PHE A 6 15.98 4.60 -4.98
N PRO A 7 17.15 4.88 -5.58
CA PRO A 7 17.99 5.99 -5.14
C PRO A 7 17.32 7.34 -5.41
N PHE A 8 17.22 8.18 -4.37
CA PHE A 8 16.74 9.55 -4.49
C PHE A 8 17.60 10.36 -5.47
N GLY A 9 16.98 11.18 -6.32
CA GLY A 9 17.67 12.09 -7.22
C GLY A 9 18.32 11.43 -8.46
N ALA A 10 18.11 10.13 -8.70
CA ALA A 10 18.73 9.45 -9.83
C ALA A 10 18.21 9.96 -11.20
N ASN A 11 16.90 10.20 -11.32
CA ASN A 11 16.23 10.84 -12.48
C ASN A 11 14.85 11.42 -12.11
N CYS A 12 14.53 11.52 -10.82
CA CYS A 12 13.26 12.00 -10.30
C CYS A 12 13.55 13.10 -9.28
N ASN A 13 12.84 14.23 -9.38
CA ASN A 13 12.96 15.31 -8.41
C ASN A 13 12.52 14.78 -7.03
N PRO A 14 13.36 14.88 -5.98
CA PRO A 14 13.01 14.38 -4.66
C PRO A 14 11.76 15.04 -4.05
N ASN A 15 11.39 16.24 -4.52
CA ASN A 15 10.19 16.95 -4.07
C ASN A 15 8.88 16.42 -4.71
N VAL A 16 8.94 15.36 -5.53
CA VAL A 16 7.75 14.70 -6.08
C VAL A 16 7.08 13.83 -5.01
N ILE A 17 7.83 13.35 -4.02
CA ILE A 17 7.33 12.58 -2.89
C ILE A 17 7.19 13.54 -1.70
N ASN A 18 5.99 13.64 -1.12
CA ASN A 18 5.66 14.56 -0.04
C ASN A 18 5.37 13.77 1.25
N ASN A 19 4.65 14.39 2.21
CA ASN A 19 4.12 13.67 3.37
C ASN A 19 3.14 12.59 2.89
N ASP A 20 3.55 11.33 3.03
CA ASP A 20 2.77 10.17 2.61
C ASP A 20 2.02 9.51 3.76
N TYR A 21 1.00 8.73 3.40
CA TYR A 21 0.25 7.87 4.31
C TYR A 21 0.65 6.41 4.13
N ILE A 22 0.63 5.66 5.23
CA ILE A 22 0.71 4.20 5.17
C ILE A 22 -0.72 3.69 4.94
N VAL A 23 -0.94 3.00 3.82
CA VAL A 23 -2.24 2.46 3.41
C VAL A 23 -2.18 0.94 3.35
N PHE A 24 -3.13 0.27 4.01
CA PHE A 24 -3.40 -1.16 3.83
C PHE A 24 -4.75 -1.29 3.13
N ASP A 25 -4.75 -1.90 1.95
CA ASP A 25 -5.94 -2.04 1.11
C ASP A 25 -5.92 -3.38 0.38
N ILE A 26 -7.10 -3.99 0.23
CA ILE A 26 -7.34 -5.17 -0.60
C ILE A 26 -8.38 -4.79 -1.64
N ALA A 27 -7.91 -4.28 -2.77
CA ALA A 27 -8.76 -3.97 -3.91
C ALA A 27 -8.99 -5.22 -4.79
N PHE A 28 -10.24 -5.38 -5.24
CA PHE A 28 -10.62 -6.39 -6.22
C PHE A 28 -10.96 -5.76 -7.56
N CYS A 29 -10.35 -6.28 -8.62
CA CYS A 29 -10.50 -5.82 -9.99
C CYS A 29 -10.02 -4.36 -10.20
N ASN A 30 -9.42 -4.05 -11.34
CA ASN A 30 -9.02 -2.68 -11.66
C ASN A 30 -9.35 -2.38 -13.12
N PRO A 31 -9.91 -1.22 -13.48
CA PRO A 31 -10.19 -0.88 -14.86
C PRO A 31 -8.90 -0.74 -15.69
N PRO A 32 -8.95 -1.04 -17.00
CA PRO A 32 -10.08 -1.61 -17.73
C PRO A 32 -9.91 -3.14 -17.78
N MET A 33 -10.63 -3.91 -16.96
CA MET A 33 -10.58 -5.37 -17.04
C MET A 33 -11.96 -6.00 -17.21
N GLN A 34 -11.89 -7.21 -17.79
CA GLN A 34 -12.97 -8.05 -18.28
C GLN A 34 -14.06 -8.28 -17.22
N GLN A 35 -15.33 -8.27 -17.65
CA GLN A 35 -16.52 -8.59 -16.83
C GLN A 35 -16.35 -9.84 -15.96
N SER A 36 -15.52 -10.79 -16.38
CA SER A 36 -15.21 -12.02 -15.65
C SER A 36 -14.59 -11.80 -14.27
N CYS A 37 -13.83 -10.73 -14.02
CA CYS A 37 -13.23 -10.48 -12.70
C CYS A 37 -14.31 -10.17 -11.66
N GLU A 38 -15.18 -9.21 -11.99
CA GLU A 38 -16.29 -8.81 -11.12
C GLU A 38 -17.23 -9.98 -10.86
N ASP A 39 -17.48 -10.78 -11.90
CA ASP A 39 -18.29 -11.98 -11.83
C ASP A 39 -17.70 -13.04 -10.87
N ILE A 40 -16.39 -13.27 -10.89
CA ILE A 40 -15.74 -14.20 -9.96
C ILE A 40 -15.82 -13.69 -8.52
N VAL A 41 -15.53 -12.40 -8.29
CA VAL A 41 -15.60 -11.79 -6.96
C VAL A 41 -17.02 -11.88 -6.40
N ARG A 42 -18.02 -11.62 -7.25
CA ARG A 42 -19.44 -11.68 -6.86
C ARG A 42 -19.95 -13.11 -6.65
N MET A 43 -19.59 -14.05 -7.53
CA MET A 43 -20.15 -15.41 -7.50
C MET A 43 -19.41 -16.36 -6.56
N GLN A 44 -18.14 -16.07 -6.22
CA GLN A 44 -17.30 -16.96 -5.42
C GLN A 44 -16.67 -16.23 -4.21
N PRO A 45 -17.48 -15.64 -3.30
CA PRO A 45 -16.95 -14.89 -2.16
C PRO A 45 -16.08 -15.76 -1.23
N SER A 46 -16.37 -17.06 -1.14
CA SER A 46 -15.59 -18.00 -0.33
C SER A 46 -14.16 -18.19 -0.82
N SER A 47 -13.86 -17.91 -2.10
CA SER A 47 -12.50 -17.99 -2.64
C SER A 47 -11.56 -16.94 -2.05
N PHE A 48 -12.10 -15.94 -1.36
CA PHE A 48 -11.35 -14.83 -0.77
C PHE A 48 -11.32 -14.89 0.77
N ALA A 49 -11.65 -16.03 1.38
CA ALA A 49 -11.66 -16.19 2.83
C ALA A 49 -10.29 -15.88 3.49
N ASP A 50 -9.20 -16.09 2.75
CA ASP A 50 -7.83 -15.81 3.20
C ASP A 50 -7.30 -14.44 2.72
N ALA A 51 -8.14 -13.62 2.09
CA ALA A 51 -7.77 -12.28 1.64
C ALA A 51 -7.89 -11.28 2.79
N TYR A 52 -6.95 -11.32 3.73
CA TYR A 52 -6.88 -10.37 4.86
C TYR A 52 -5.44 -10.05 5.25
N PHE A 53 -5.26 -8.91 5.92
CA PHE A 53 -4.01 -8.57 6.59
C PHE A 53 -4.09 -8.93 8.07
N LEU A 54 -3.17 -9.76 8.55
CA LEU A 54 -2.95 -9.99 9.98
C LEU A 54 -1.76 -9.16 10.46
N ILE A 55 -2.03 -7.99 11.04
CA ILE A 55 -1.00 -7.01 11.40
C ILE A 55 -0.67 -7.12 12.90
N ASN A 56 0.56 -7.53 13.22
CA ASN A 56 1.04 -7.56 14.61
C ASN A 56 1.42 -6.17 15.14
N TYR A 57 2.21 -5.41 14.36
CA TYR A 57 2.56 -4.02 14.68
C TYR A 57 3.09 -3.30 13.43
N VAL A 58 2.93 -1.97 13.43
CA VAL A 58 3.57 -1.06 12.48
C VAL A 58 4.40 -0.06 13.28
N LYS A 59 5.68 0.10 12.92
CA LYS A 59 6.61 1.03 13.59
C LYS A 59 7.21 1.96 12.55
N VAL A 60 7.11 3.26 12.81
CA VAL A 60 7.69 4.32 11.99
C VAL A 60 8.86 4.94 12.74
N PHE A 61 9.98 5.10 12.04
CA PHE A 61 11.19 5.72 12.57
C PHE A 61 11.54 6.93 11.70
N CYS A 62 11.88 8.04 12.34
CA CYS A 62 12.35 9.24 11.65
C CYS A 62 13.82 9.48 11.98
N ARG A 63 14.50 10.28 11.17
CA ARG A 63 15.87 10.66 11.49
C ARG A 63 15.89 11.61 12.70
N PRO A 64 16.94 11.56 13.52
CA PRO A 64 17.10 12.52 14.62
C PRO A 64 17.05 13.96 14.09
N GLY A 65 16.19 14.79 14.69
CA GLY A 65 16.03 16.20 14.32
C GLY A 65 14.99 16.49 13.23
N GLU A 66 14.33 15.48 12.68
CA GLU A 66 13.19 15.65 11.75
C GLU A 66 11.86 15.58 12.50
N THR A 67 10.89 16.40 12.07
CA THR A 67 9.51 16.31 12.58
C THR A 67 8.90 14.99 12.13
N CYS A 68 8.65 14.07 13.06
CA CYS A 68 7.89 12.87 12.78
C CYS A 68 6.42 13.22 12.54
N TYR A 69 5.95 13.03 11.31
CA TYR A 69 4.53 12.90 11.06
C TYR A 69 4.15 11.46 11.44
N THR A 70 3.42 11.29 12.54
CA THR A 70 2.70 10.04 12.78
C THR A 70 1.69 9.91 11.66
N GLY A 71 2.04 9.14 10.61
CA GLY A 71 1.13 8.87 9.52
C GLY A 71 -0.17 8.30 10.07
N ASN A 72 -1.31 8.87 9.67
CA ASN A 72 -2.58 8.23 9.92
C ASN A 72 -2.59 6.91 9.14
N VAL A 73 -2.81 5.79 9.83
CA VAL A 73 -3.00 4.50 9.17
C VAL A 73 -4.43 4.46 8.68
N VAL A 74 -4.60 4.37 7.36
CA VAL A 74 -5.92 4.17 6.74
C VAL A 74 -6.07 2.69 6.43
N VAL A 75 -7.14 2.09 6.95
CA VAL A 75 -7.58 0.75 6.60
C VAL A 75 -8.75 0.92 5.64
N GLY A 76 -8.52 0.54 4.38
CA GLY A 76 -9.50 0.54 3.29
C GLY A 76 -10.29 -0.75 3.23
#